data_AF-A0A510Y5T1-F1
#
_entry.id   AF-A0A510Y5T1-F1
#
_cell.length_a   1.000
_cell.length_b   1.000
_cell.length_c   1.000
_cell.angle_alpha   90.00
_cell.angle_beta   90.00
_cell.angle_gamma   90.00
#
_symmetry.space_group_name_H-M   'P 1'
#
loop_
_entity.id
_entity.type
_entity.pdbx_description
1 polymer ?
#
loop_
_entity_poly.entity_id
_entity_poly.type
_entity_poly.pdbx_seq_one_letter_code
_entity_poly.pdbx_strand_id
1 'polypeptide(L)'
;MTEITFKPEKGTHTTKSSEGHNIQYTINFVEKNDERAVHVNYETKDRLTPQAGTVLFEMGQTTIEQRGVVFHLDGTLEKGENE
;
A
#
# COMPACT_ATOMS: atom_id res chain seq x y z
N MET A 1 9.33 11.41 9.79
CA MET A 1 9.22 10.18 8.98
C MET A 1 7.93 10.30 8.21
N THR A 2 7.94 10.04 6.89
CA THR A 2 6.74 10.17 6.06
C THR A 2 5.88 8.94 6.24
N GLU A 3 4.57 9.12 6.37
CA GLU A 3 3.61 8.01 6.51
C GLU A 3 2.60 8.04 5.38
N ILE A 4 2.20 6.87 4.90
CA ILE A 4 1.24 6.70 3.81
C ILE A 4 0.29 5.57 4.17
N THR A 5 -1.02 5.86 4.16
CA THR A 5 -2.06 4.86 4.39
C THR A 5 -2.76 4.50 3.10
N PHE A 6 -2.79 3.21 2.78
CA PHE A 6 -3.49 2.64 1.64
C PHE A 6 -4.73 1.90 2.09
N LYS A 7 -5.81 2.02 1.34
CA LYS A 7 -7.00 1.19 1.56
C LYS A 7 -6.84 -0.12 0.80
N PRO A 8 -7.11 -1.29 1.39
CA PRO A 8 -7.07 -2.57 0.70
C PRO A 8 -8.30 -2.74 -0.20
N GLU A 9 -8.52 -1.83 -1.14
CA GLU A 9 -9.59 -1.88 -2.14
C GLU A 9 -8.96 -2.09 -3.52
N LYS A 10 -9.35 -3.16 -4.23
CA LYS A 10 -8.79 -3.46 -5.55
C LYS A 10 -9.14 -2.35 -6.53
N GLY A 11 -8.11 -1.78 -7.18
CA GLY A 11 -8.30 -0.68 -8.13
C GLY A 11 -7.23 0.39 -7.98
N THR A 12 -7.42 1.50 -8.69
CA THR A 12 -6.55 2.68 -8.63
C THR A 12 -7.23 3.76 -7.80
N HIS A 13 -6.51 4.29 -6.82
CA HIS A 13 -6.99 5.23 -5.82
C HIS A 13 -5.97 6.35 -5.62
N THR A 14 -6.37 7.35 -4.85
CA THR A 14 -5.50 8.42 -4.40
C THR A 14 -5.57 8.57 -2.88
N THR A 15 -4.44 8.88 -2.27
CA THR A 15 -4.32 9.19 -0.83
C THR A 15 -3.35 10.36 -0.66
N LYS A 16 -3.20 10.84 0.57
CA LYS A 16 -2.18 11.84 0.93
C LYS A 16 -1.22 11.26 1.94
N SER A 17 0.06 11.60 1.82
CA SER A 17 1.04 11.32 2.88
C SER A 17 0.77 12.19 4.11
N SER A 18 1.38 11.85 5.24
CA SER A 18 1.38 12.68 6.45
C SER A 18 1.98 14.08 6.24
N GLU A 19 2.79 14.25 5.19
CA GLU A 19 3.37 15.54 4.77
C GLU A 19 2.49 16.30 3.76
N GLY A 20 1.36 15.72 3.33
CA GLY A 20 0.37 16.37 2.45
C GLY A 20 0.57 16.16 0.95
N HIS A 21 1.51 15.30 0.53
CA HIS A 21 1.73 14.97 -0.89
C HIS A 21 0.63 14.04 -1.42
N ASN A 22 0.10 14.28 -2.62
CA ASN A 22 -0.83 13.34 -3.24
C ASN A 22 -0.07 12.14 -3.81
N ILE A 23 -0.65 10.98 -3.55
CA ILE A 23 -0.10 9.69 -3.93
C ILE A 23 -1.20 8.96 -4.69
N GLN A 24 -0.94 8.64 -5.94
CA GLN A 24 -1.76 7.72 -6.70
C GLN A 24 -1.25 6.31 -6.42
N TYR A 25 -2.14 5.36 -6.15
CA TYR A 25 -1.76 3.98 -5.90
C TYR A 25 -2.74 3.00 -6.53
N THR A 26 -2.25 1.81 -6.86
CA THR A 26 -3.06 0.70 -7.39
C THR A 26 -2.86 -0.52 -6.50
N ILE A 27 -3.97 -1.06 -6.01
CA ILE A 27 -4.02 -2.26 -5.18
C ILE A 27 -4.33 -3.47 -6.05
N ASN A 28 -3.50 -4.50 -5.91
CA ASN A 28 -3.74 -5.81 -6.48
C ASN A 28 -3.65 -6.85 -5.36
N PHE A 29 -4.70 -7.68 -5.22
CA PHE A 29 -4.60 -8.87 -4.41
C PHE A 29 -3.85 -9.94 -5.20
N VAL A 30 -2.81 -10.50 -4.60
CA VAL A 30 -1.97 -11.56 -5.18
C VAL A 30 -1.87 -12.71 -4.21
N GLU A 31 -1.59 -13.90 -4.72
CA GLU A 31 -1.28 -15.07 -3.91
C GLU A 31 0.25 -15.25 -3.87
N LYS A 32 0.80 -15.44 -2.68
CA LYS A 32 2.23 -15.69 -2.45
C LYS A 32 2.36 -16.76 -1.38
N ASN A 33 3.05 -17.86 -1.70
CA ASN A 33 3.22 -19.01 -0.80
C ASN A 33 1.88 -19.56 -0.27
N ASP A 34 0.85 -19.67 -1.12
CA ASP A 34 -0.51 -20.11 -0.75
C ASP A 34 -1.24 -19.17 0.24
N GLU A 35 -0.74 -17.95 0.42
CA GLU A 35 -1.36 -16.92 1.27
C GLU A 35 -1.72 -15.66 0.47
N ARG A 36 -2.81 -15.00 0.87
CA ARG A 36 -3.23 -13.72 0.26
C ARG A 36 -2.28 -12.61 0.67
N ALA A 37 -1.86 -11.80 -0.29
CA ALA A 37 -1.05 -10.61 -0.08
C ALA A 37 -1.62 -9.41 -0.88
N VAL A 38 -1.33 -8.21 -0.40
CA VAL A 38 -1.69 -6.96 -1.09
C VAL A 38 -0.46 -6.34 -1.70
N HIS A 39 -0.48 -6.26 -3.02
CA HIS A 39 0.54 -5.62 -3.82
C HIS A 39 0.10 -4.19 -4.17
N VAL A 40 0.80 -3.21 -3.60
CA VAL A 40 0.54 -1.79 -3.81
C VAL A 40 1.60 -1.21 -4.72
N ASN A 41 1.19 -0.66 -5.85
CA ASN A 41 2.05 0.18 -6.69
C ASN A 41 1.66 1.62 -6.46
N TYR A 42 2.59 2.49 -6.06
CA TYR A 42 2.29 3.89 -5.74
C TYR A 42 3.20 4.84 -6.50
N GLU A 43 2.71 6.05 -6.76
CA GLU A 43 3.44 7.14 -7.40
C GLU A 43 3.09 8.47 -6.71
N THR A 44 4.12 9.22 -6.31
CA THR A 44 3.96 10.58 -5.78
C THR A 44 3.95 11.59 -6.94
N LYS A 45 2.83 12.31 -7.16
CA LYS A 45 2.72 13.22 -8.31
C LYS A 45 3.18 14.65 -8.04
N ASP A 46 3.14 15.10 -6.78
CA ASP A 46 3.42 16.51 -6.44
C ASP A 46 4.88 16.80 -6.08
N ARG A 47 5.80 15.85 -6.30
CA ARG A 47 7.24 16.06 -6.02
C ARG A 47 7.96 16.56 -7.28
N LEU A 48 8.96 17.43 -7.07
CA LEU A 48 9.94 17.85 -8.08
C LEU A 48 10.61 16.66 -8.79
N THR A 49 10.70 15.52 -8.10
CA THR A 49 11.04 14.23 -8.69
C THR A 49 9.95 13.23 -8.31
N PRO A 50 9.11 12.77 -9.26
CA PRO A 50 8.11 11.76 -8.96
C PRO A 50 8.79 10.48 -8.48
N GLN A 51 8.30 9.94 -7.37
CA GLN A 51 8.77 8.68 -6.82
C GLN A 51 7.68 7.65 -7.01
N ALA A 52 7.98 6.65 -7.83
CA ALA A 52 7.18 5.45 -7.93
C ALA A 52 7.84 4.32 -7.13
N GLY A 53 7.01 3.46 -6.56
CA GLY A 53 7.48 2.34 -5.77
C GLY A 53 6.40 1.29 -5.62
N THR A 54 6.83 0.19 -5.01
CA THR A 54 6.00 -0.99 -4.84
C THR A 54 6.17 -1.49 -3.41
N VAL A 55 5.05 -1.81 -2.77
CA VAL A 55 5.01 -2.38 -1.42
C VAL A 55 4.15 -3.63 -1.45
N LEU A 56 4.60 -4.69 -0.80
CA LEU A 56 3.86 -5.93 -0.65
C LEU A 56 3.54 -6.14 0.82
N PHE A 57 2.26 -6.10 1.18
CA PHE A 57 1.76 -6.48 2.50
C PHE A 57 1.41 -7.96 2.47
N GLU A 58 2.15 -8.77 3.22
CA GLU A 58 1.83 -10.18 3.41
C GLU A 58 0.64 -10.34 4.37
N MET A 59 0.07 -11.54 4.42
CA MET A 59 -1.05 -11.82 5.30
C MET A 59 -0.72 -11.45 6.76
N GLY A 60 -1.65 -10.75 7.42
CA GLY A 60 -1.47 -10.27 8.79
C GLY A 60 -0.54 -9.05 8.96
N GLN A 61 0.12 -8.58 7.89
CA GLN A 61 0.89 -7.34 7.94
C GLN A 61 0.02 -6.13 7.64
N THR A 62 0.10 -5.11 8.49
CA THR A 62 -0.57 -3.82 8.28
C THR A 62 0.42 -2.65 8.18
N THR A 63 1.68 -2.86 8.54
CA THR A 63 2.70 -1.80 8.54
C THR A 63 4.01 -2.30 7.96
N ILE A 64 4.61 -1.51 7.06
CA ILE A 64 5.91 -1.77 6.45
C ILE A 64 6.73 -0.49 6.48
N GLU A 65 7.96 -0.54 6.98
CA GLU A 65 8.90 0.58 6.92
C GLU A 65 9.95 0.32 5.84
N GLN A 66 10.05 1.21 4.84
CA GLN A 66 11.08 1.14 3.81
C GLN A 66 11.56 2.52 3.41
N ARG A 67 12.88 2.68 3.25
CA ARG A 67 13.53 3.91 2.75
C ARG A 67 13.10 5.19 3.52
N GLY A 68 12.84 5.07 4.82
CA GLY A 68 12.42 6.19 5.68
C GLY A 68 10.95 6.59 5.54
N VAL A 69 10.13 5.76 4.90
CA VAL A 69 8.69 5.90 4.76
C VAL A 69 8.00 4.73 5.46
N VAL A 70 6.96 5.01 6.23
CA VAL A 70 6.10 4.00 6.84
C VAL A 70 4.83 3.88 6.01
N PHE A 71 4.56 2.67 5.53
CA PHE A 71 3.38 2.34 4.76
C PHE A 71 2.41 1.57 5.62
N HIS A 72 1.16 2.03 5.67
CA HIS A 72 0.07 1.41 6.42
C HIS A 72 -0.98 0.86 5.46
N LEU A 73 -1.55 -0.28 5.82
CA LEU A 73 -2.75 -0.83 5.19
C LEU A 73 -3.93 -0.58 6.15
N ASP A 74 -4.95 0.13 5.66
CA ASP A 74 -6.16 0.51 6.42
C ASP A 74 -7.10 -0.70 6.55
N GLY A 75 -6.68 -1.65 7.39
CA GLY A 75 -7.37 -2.92 7.61
C GLY A 75 -6.39 -4.09 7.67
N THR A 76 -6.89 -5.24 8.09
CA THR A 76 -6.12 -6.48 8.11
C THR A 76 -6.55 -7.34 6.94
N LEU A 77 -5.60 -7.94 6.23
CA LEU A 77 -5.90 -9.03 5.32
C LEU A 77 -6.27 -10.25 6.17
N GLU A 78 -7.57 -10.46 6.37
CA GLU A 78 -8.05 -11.69 6.95
C GLU A 78 -7.79 -12.83 5.95
N LYS A 79 -7.44 -14.00 6.47
CA LYS A 79 -7.42 -15.24 5.68
C LYS A 79 -8.82 -15.31 5.10
N GLY A 80 -8.95 -15.25 3.78
CA GLY A 80 -10.26 -15.20 3.16
C GLY A 80 -11.17 -16.25 3.77
N GLU A 81 -12.29 -15.83 4.34
CA GLU A 81 -13.42 -16.74 4.47
C GLU A 81 -13.72 -17.20 3.05
N ASN A 82 -13.46 -18.48 2.80
CA ASN A 82 -14.05 -19.18 1.68
C ASN A 82 -15.57 -19.07 1.86
N GLU A 83 -16.24 -18.28 1.02
CA GLU A 83 -17.62 -18.59 0.62
C GLU A 83 -17.59 -19.48 -0.61
#